data_AF-A0AAV6AD89-F1
#
_entry.id   AF-A0AAV6AD89-F1
#
_cell.length_a   1.000
_cell.length_b   1.000
_cell.length_c   1.000
_cell.angle_alpha   90.00
_cell.angle_beta   90.00
_cell.angle_gamma   90.00
#
_symmetry.space_group_name_H-M   'P 1'
#
loop_
_entity.id
_entity.type
_entity.pdbx_description
1 polymer ?
#
loop_
_entity_poly.entity_id
_entity_poly.type
_entity_poly.pdbx_seq_one_letter_code
_entity_poly.pdbx_strand_id
1 'polypeptide(L)' 'MTAVLVVFTSLLLSRLARFSFVYQIRVRRWLIVDHHSSLVPAPSP' A
#
# COMPACT_ATOMS: atom_id res chain seq x y z
N MET A 1 1.93 17.20 7.28
CA MET A 1 1.84 16.64 5.92
C MET A 1 2.08 15.15 5.99
N THR A 2 1.02 14.36 5.89
CA THR A 2 1.05 12.89 5.86
C THR A 2 0.65 12.51 4.44
N ALA A 3 1.52 11.83 3.68
CA ALA A 3 1.18 11.35 2.34
C ALA A 3 0.67 9.91 2.46
N VAL A 4 -0.44 9.60 1.78
CA VAL A 4 -1.05 8.25 1.77
C VAL A 4 -1.26 7.79 0.33
N LEU A 5 -0.63 6.66 0.01
CA LEU A 5 -0.95 5.63 -0.99
C LEU A 5 -0.55 5.81 -2.48
N VAL A 6 0.34 4.90 -2.90
CA VAL A 6 0.47 4.37 -4.28
C VAL A 6 -0.08 2.93 -4.27
N VAL A 7 -1.07 2.64 -5.12
CA VAL A 7 -1.65 1.29 -5.27
C VAL A 7 -0.76 0.48 -6.23
N PHE A 8 -0.19 -0.63 -5.75
CA PHE A 8 0.52 -1.61 -6.59
C PHE A 8 -0.31 -2.89 -6.67
N THR A 9 -0.95 -3.14 -7.81
CA THR A 9 -1.57 -4.44 -8.11
C THR A 9 -0.50 -5.40 -8.63
N SER A 10 -0.09 -6.36 -7.81
CA SER A 10 0.74 -7.47 -8.29
C SER A 10 -0.12 -8.45 -9.09
N LEU A 11 0.24 -8.68 -10.36
CA LEU A 11 -0.33 -9.73 -11.22
C LEU A 11 0.44 -11.08 -11.08
N LEU A 12 1.46 -11.13 -10.23
CA LEU A 12 2.38 -12.26 -10.13
C LEU A 12 1.85 -13.41 -9.28
N LEU A 13 0.77 -13.18 -8.53
CA LEU A 13 -0.06 -14.22 -7.92
C LEU A 13 -1.48 -14.07 -8.44
N SER A 14 -2.22 -15.16 -8.59
CA SER A 14 -3.62 -15.21 -9.05
C SER A 14 -4.63 -14.45 -8.16
N ARG A 15 -4.16 -13.60 -7.24
CA ARG A 15 -4.95 -12.78 -6.32
C ARG A 15 -4.39 -11.36 -6.27
N LEU A 16 -5.25 -10.41 -6.56
CA LEU A 16 -4.95 -8.99 -6.41
C LEU A 16 -4.89 -8.63 -4.92
N ALA A 17 -3.92 -7.81 -4.55
CA ALA A 17 -3.77 -7.25 -3.21
C ALA A 17 -3.55 -5.74 -3.29
N ARG A 18 -3.94 -5.04 -2.22
CA ARG A 18 -3.72 -3.60 -2.02
C ARG A 18 -2.74 -3.42 -0.88
N PHE A 19 -1.81 -2.49 -1.07
CA PHE A 19 -0.82 -2.12 -0.07
C PHE A 19 -0.85 -0.61 0.11
N SER A 20 -0.90 -0.19 1.37
CA SER A 20 -0.88 1.21 1.79
C SER A 20 0.29 1.46 2.71
N PHE A 21 0.98 2.58 2.50
CA PHE A 21 2.11 3.00 3.32
C PHE A 21 1.89 4.44 3.77
N VAL A 22 2.18 4.70 5.04
CA VAL A 22 2.20 6.04 5.61
C VAL A 22 3.63 6.49 5.72
N TYR A 23 3.94 7.62 5.09
CA TYR A 23 5.27 8.22 5.15
C TYR A 23 5.31 9.41 6.09
N GLN A 24 6.42 9.53 6.81
CA GLN A 24 6.70 10.68 7.65
C GLN A 24 8.13 11.15 7.43
N ILE A 25 8.31 12.48 7.38
CA ILE A 25 9.64 13.07 7.31
C ILE A 25 10.27 13.07 8.71
N ARG A 26 11.45 12.47 8.82
CA ARG A 26 12.27 12.41 10.04
C ARG A 26 13.70 12.69 9.64
N VAL A 27 14.30 13.71 10.25
CA VAL A 27 15.71 14.08 9.98
C VAL A 27 15.97 14.18 8.47
N ARG A 28 15.09 14.91 7.76
CA ARG A 28 15.16 15.12 6.29
C ARG A 28 15.11 13.85 5.44
N ARG A 29 14.65 12.72 5.98
CA ARG A 29 14.41 11.46 5.25
C ARG A 29 12.94 11.11 5.33
N TRP A 30 12.40 10.56 4.24
CA TRP A 30 11.09 9.94 4.24
C TRP A 30 11.20 8.52 4.77
N LEU A 31 10.48 8.22 5.85
CA LEU A 31 10.41 6.89 6.44
C LEU A 31 8.99 6.38 6.33
N ILE A 32 8.83 5.08 6.05
CA ILE A 32 7.56 4.39 6.24
C ILE A 32 7.38 4.18 7.73
N VAL A 33 6.29 4.71 8.28
CA VAL A 33 5.98 4.60 9.72
C VAL A 33 4.78 3.72 10.00
N ASP A 34 3.98 3.42 8.97
CA ASP A 34 2.88 2.47 9.05
C ASP A 34 2.66 1.79 7.68
N HIS A 35 2.12 0.58 7.71
CA HIS A 35 1.74 -0.18 6.54
C HIS A 35 0.43 -0.93 6.79
N HIS A 36 -0.46 -0.91 5.80
CA HIS A 36 -1.70 -1.67 5.83
C HIS A 36 -1.86 -2.42 4.50
N SER A 37 -2.17 -3.71 4.56
CA SER A 37 -2.39 -4.54 3.36
C SER A 37 -3.71 -5.28 3.43
N SER A 38 -4.39 -5.41 2.29
CA SER A 38 -5.62 -6.19 2.16
C SER A 38 -5.65 -6.97 0.84
N LEU A 39 -6.29 -8.13 0.83
CA LEU A 39 -6.63 -8.81 -0.41
C LEU A 39 -7.80 -8.08 -1.09
N VAL A 40 -7.75 -7.97 -2.42
CA VAL A 40 -8.89 -7.53 -3.21
C VAL A 40 -9.87 -8.71 -3.29
N PRO A 41 -11.17 -8.51 -3.00
CA PRO A 41 -12.17 -9.54 -3.22
C PRO A 41 -12.16 -10.00 -4.67
N ALA A 42 -12.45 -11.28 -4.91
CA ALA A 42 -12.69 -11.75 -6.27
C ALA A 42 -13.82 -10.91 -6.90
N PRO A 43 -13.74 -10.59 -8.20
CA PRO A 43 -14.84 -9.95 -8.89
C PRO A 43 -16.11 -10.81 -8.72
N SER A 44 -17.26 -10.15 -8.53
CA SER A 44 -18.54 -10.85 -8.59
C SER A 44 -18.72 -11.47 -9.99
N PRO A 45 -19.26 -12.69 -10.10
CA PRO A 45 -19.53 -13.32 -11.38
C PRO A 45 -20.51 -12.50 -12.23
#